data_AF-A0A543ADP8-F1
#
_entry.id   AF-A0A543ADP8-F1
#
_cell.length_a   1.000
_cell.length_b   1.000
_cell.length_c   1.000
_cell.angle_alpha   90.00
_cell.angle_beta   90.00
_cell.angle_gamma   90.00
#
_symmetry.space_group_name_H-M   'P 1'
#
loop_
_entity.id
_entity.type
_entity.pdbx_description
1 polymer ?
#
loop_
_entity_poly.entity_id
_entity_poly.type
_entity_poly.pdbx_seq_one_letter_code
_entity_poly.pdbx_strand_id
1 'polypeptide(L)'
;MTSTEQLQAYVEAWWTSIKDLIALLEELPDSDWSLATDLPGWDVRAIASHVAHLEGLTGGAEHEEADVPELAHIKSPMGQFTEIGVLTRRDADRAGIVDEIRRYASVRHDELLAGLPDDPEAPSPGLFGAIGWSHAKLLRNRPLDVWLHEQDIRRATGRPAHLDTAGAVHTAEYLLEGIGFVLAKKVGAAPGTTVVVEVEGHAPRGFAVSEGGKGAPLPELPSDPTVTLTTDRETYVLLAGGRASGDPAKVKIDGDADLGAQVVANLNITP
;
A
#
# COMPACT_ATOMS: atom_id res chain seq x y z
N MET A 1 -13.90 -4.26 -18.04
CA MET A 1 -13.62 -2.90 -17.59
C MET A 1 -12.72 -2.24 -18.62
N THR A 2 -13.11 -1.08 -19.13
CA THR A 2 -12.26 -0.24 -19.98
C THR A 2 -11.14 0.40 -19.14
N SER A 3 -10.10 0.94 -19.78
CA SER A 3 -9.05 1.68 -19.06
C SER A 3 -9.61 2.86 -18.28
N THR A 4 -10.57 3.59 -18.85
CA THR A 4 -11.22 4.73 -18.20
C THR A 4 -12.03 4.34 -16.97
N GLU A 5 -12.85 3.29 -17.06
CA GLU A 5 -13.62 2.77 -15.91
C GLU A 5 -12.69 2.32 -14.78
N GLN A 6 -11.54 1.74 -15.12
CA GLN A 6 -10.54 1.33 -14.14
C GLN A 6 -9.91 2.52 -13.42
N LEU A 7 -9.52 3.55 -14.16
CA LEU A 7 -8.97 4.77 -13.56
C LEU A 7 -10.01 5.44 -12.65
N GLN A 8 -11.27 5.51 -13.07
CA GLN A 8 -12.36 6.04 -12.27
C GLN A 8 -12.51 5.28 -10.94
N ALA A 9 -12.47 3.95 -10.98
CA ALA A 9 -12.54 3.12 -9.77
C ALA A 9 -11.38 3.39 -8.80
N TYR A 10 -10.16 3.61 -9.32
CA TYR A 10 -9.03 4.01 -8.48
C TYR A 10 -9.22 5.38 -7.85
N VAL A 11 -9.74 6.36 -8.60
CA VAL A 11 -10.04 7.70 -8.06
C VAL A 11 -11.07 7.63 -6.95
N GLU A 12 -12.14 6.85 -7.12
CA GLU A 12 -13.19 6.69 -6.12
C GLU A 12 -12.70 5.98 -4.84
N ALA A 13 -11.86 4.94 -4.99
CA ALA A 13 -11.26 4.23 -3.87
C ALA A 13 -10.30 5.13 -3.08
N TRP A 14 -9.43 5.89 -3.77
CA TRP A 14 -8.54 6.87 -3.13
C TRP A 14 -9.34 7.97 -2.43
N TRP A 15 -10.33 8.56 -3.09
CA TRP A 15 -11.12 9.66 -2.53
C TRP A 15 -11.89 9.24 -1.28
N THR A 16 -12.44 8.01 -1.27
CA THR A 16 -13.09 7.47 -0.06
C THR A 16 -12.09 7.26 1.07
N SER A 17 -10.91 6.71 0.76
CA SER A 17 -9.84 6.50 1.75
C SER A 17 -9.33 7.83 2.35
N ILE A 18 -9.24 8.89 1.54
CA ILE A 18 -8.88 10.24 2.03
C ILE A 18 -9.93 10.75 3.02
N LYS A 19 -11.22 10.63 2.70
CA LYS A 19 -12.30 11.08 3.60
C LYS A 19 -12.29 10.31 4.91
N ASP A 20 -12.10 8.99 4.85
CA ASP A 20 -12.05 8.13 6.03
C ASP A 20 -10.84 8.48 6.91
N LEU A 21 -9.67 8.74 6.30
CA LEU A 21 -8.48 9.20 7.01
C LEU A 21 -8.67 10.57 7.66
N ILE A 22 -9.24 11.55 6.95
CA ILE A 22 -9.50 12.89 7.51
C ILE A 22 -10.45 12.77 8.71
N ALA A 23 -11.56 12.05 8.56
CA ALA A 23 -12.53 11.85 9.64
C ALA A 23 -11.88 11.19 10.86
N LEU A 24 -11.04 10.17 10.64
CA LEU A 24 -10.27 9.53 11.69
C LEU A 24 -9.36 10.52 12.43
N LEU A 25 -8.57 11.32 11.69
CA LEU A 25 -7.63 12.28 12.26
C LEU A 25 -8.31 13.39 13.07
N GLU A 26 -9.49 13.85 12.62
CA GLU A 26 -10.29 14.87 13.31
C GLU A 26 -10.86 14.37 14.66
N GLU A 27 -11.08 13.07 14.79
CA GLU A 27 -11.59 12.44 16.02
C GLU A 27 -10.49 12.10 17.04
N LEU A 28 -9.21 12.18 16.65
CA LEU A 28 -8.11 11.80 17.53
C LEU A 28 -7.86 12.86 18.62
N PRO A 29 -7.81 12.46 19.91
CA PRO A 29 -7.31 13.34 20.97
C PRO A 29 -5.81 13.62 20.78
N ASP A 30 -5.34 14.71 21.36
CA ASP A 30 -3.93 15.17 21.28
C ASP A 30 -2.92 14.08 21.65
N SER A 31 -3.25 13.27 22.66
CA SER A 31 -2.39 12.19 23.15
C SER A 31 -2.14 11.10 22.10
N ASP A 32 -3.08 10.87 21.19
CA ASP A 32 -3.01 9.78 20.22
C ASP A 32 -2.00 10.07 19.10
N TRP A 33 -1.71 11.35 18.83
CA TRP A 33 -0.83 11.76 17.74
C TRP A 33 0.64 11.36 17.95
N SER A 34 1.04 11.11 19.21
CA SER A 34 2.39 10.65 19.57
C SER A 34 2.48 9.13 19.77
N LEU A 35 1.41 8.37 19.52
CA LEU A 35 1.43 6.91 19.66
C LEU A 35 2.27 6.30 18.53
N ALA A 36 3.18 5.40 18.91
CA ALA A 36 3.97 4.63 17.96
C ALA A 36 3.07 3.70 17.14
N THR A 37 3.46 3.49 15.88
CA THR A 37 2.72 2.62 14.94
C THR A 37 3.52 1.36 14.64
N ASP A 38 2.95 0.48 13.80
CA ASP A 38 3.67 -0.69 13.29
C ASP A 38 4.83 -0.33 12.35
N LEU A 39 4.90 0.92 11.87
CA LEU A 39 5.99 1.42 11.04
C LEU A 39 7.13 1.93 11.94
N PRO A 40 8.33 1.31 11.87
CA PRO A 40 9.42 1.67 12.76
C PRO A 40 9.80 3.14 12.63
N GLY A 41 9.77 3.87 13.76
CA GLY A 41 10.13 5.28 13.83
C GLY A 41 9.00 6.25 13.52
N TRP A 42 7.83 5.76 13.10
CA TRP A 42 6.67 6.60 12.79
C TRP A 42 5.60 6.51 13.89
N ASP A 43 5.26 7.67 14.44
CA ASP A 43 4.04 7.86 15.23
C ASP A 43 2.86 8.24 14.31
N VAL A 44 1.68 8.39 14.89
CA VAL A 44 0.47 8.81 14.15
C VAL A 44 0.68 10.13 13.40
N ARG A 45 1.41 11.09 14.00
CA ARG A 45 1.76 12.35 13.32
C ARG A 45 2.60 12.09 12.08
N ALA A 46 3.65 11.29 12.18
CA ALA A 46 4.51 10.96 11.04
C ALA A 46 3.71 10.38 9.88
N ILE A 47 2.76 9.48 10.15
CA ILE A 47 1.87 8.94 9.11
C ILE A 47 1.03 10.04 8.47
N ALA A 48 0.36 10.87 9.28
CA ALA A 48 -0.47 11.96 8.76
C ALA A 48 0.36 12.96 7.93
N SER A 49 1.57 13.29 8.40
CA SER A 49 2.53 14.15 7.70
C SER A 49 3.00 13.56 6.37
N HIS A 50 3.26 12.25 6.34
CA HIS A 50 3.61 11.52 5.12
C HIS A 50 2.50 11.63 4.07
N VAL A 51 1.25 11.35 4.48
CA VAL A 51 0.09 11.47 3.57
C VAL A 51 -0.09 12.92 3.12
N ALA A 52 -0.01 13.90 4.03
CA ALA A 52 -0.10 15.33 3.68
C ALA A 52 0.92 15.74 2.62
N HIS A 53 2.17 15.27 2.75
CA HIS A 53 3.22 15.54 1.78
C HIS A 53 2.90 14.94 0.40
N LEU A 54 2.55 13.65 0.32
CA LEU A 54 2.28 13.01 -0.97
C LEU A 54 1.02 13.59 -1.64
N GLU A 55 -0.04 13.84 -0.89
CA GLU A 55 -1.23 14.49 -1.41
C GLU A 55 -0.90 15.91 -1.88
N GLY A 56 -0.07 16.64 -1.14
CA GLY A 56 0.51 17.92 -1.53
C GLY A 56 1.17 17.87 -2.90
N LEU A 57 2.12 16.96 -3.10
CA LEU A 57 2.80 16.81 -4.39
C LEU A 57 1.84 16.49 -5.53
N THR A 58 0.82 15.65 -5.29
CA THR A 58 -0.19 15.35 -6.31
C THR A 58 -1.14 16.50 -6.59
N GLY A 59 -1.41 17.35 -5.59
CA GLY A 59 -2.26 18.54 -5.68
C GLY A 59 -1.51 19.83 -6.03
N GLY A 60 -0.24 19.73 -6.43
CA GLY A 60 0.55 20.87 -6.94
C GLY A 60 1.25 21.72 -5.87
N ALA A 61 1.51 21.17 -4.68
CA ALA A 61 2.42 21.80 -3.72
C ALA A 61 3.83 21.98 -4.29
N GLU A 62 4.57 22.96 -3.77
CA GLU A 62 5.99 23.08 -4.06
C GLU A 62 6.74 21.85 -3.52
N HIS A 63 7.81 21.45 -4.22
CA HIS A 63 8.65 20.36 -3.75
C HIS A 63 9.43 20.80 -2.52
N GLU A 64 9.34 20.02 -1.45
CA GLU A 64 10.06 20.25 -0.22
C GLU A 64 11.34 19.39 -0.19
N GLU A 65 12.38 19.92 0.46
CA GLU A 65 13.63 19.22 0.73
C GLU A 65 13.93 19.26 2.23
N ALA A 66 14.55 18.21 2.76
CA ALA A 66 15.00 18.14 4.14
C ALA A 66 16.30 17.33 4.25
N ASP A 67 17.15 17.69 5.22
CA ASP A 67 18.30 16.87 5.61
C ASP A 67 17.81 15.62 6.34
N VAL A 68 17.72 14.50 5.63
CA VAL A 68 17.24 13.22 6.17
C VAL A 68 18.38 12.50 6.90
N PRO A 69 18.27 12.28 8.23
CA PRO A 69 19.30 11.58 8.98
C PRO A 69 19.36 10.08 8.63
N GLU A 70 20.50 9.45 8.89
CA GLU A 70 20.63 8.00 8.79
C GLU A 70 19.86 7.31 9.93
N LEU A 71 18.60 6.97 9.68
CA LEU A 71 17.74 6.24 10.62
C LEU A 71 17.69 4.76 10.27
N ALA A 72 17.59 3.91 11.29
CA ALA A 72 17.62 2.46 11.13
C ALA A 72 16.50 1.91 10.24
N HIS A 73 15.37 2.62 10.09
CA HIS A 73 14.24 2.20 9.25
C HIS A 73 14.34 2.70 7.81
N ILE A 74 15.24 3.65 7.50
CA ILE A 74 15.42 4.18 6.16
C ILE A 74 16.40 3.29 5.41
N LYS A 75 15.89 2.47 4.49
CA LYS A 75 16.67 1.44 3.77
C LYS A 75 16.84 1.69 2.28
N SER A 76 16.23 2.74 1.73
CA SER A 76 16.20 2.99 0.29
C SER A 76 16.08 4.48 -0.02
N PRO A 77 16.40 4.91 -1.26
CA PRO A 77 16.13 6.27 -1.72
C PRO A 77 14.65 6.66 -1.63
N MET A 78 13.74 5.69 -1.81
CA MET A 78 12.31 5.93 -1.61
C MET A 78 12.00 6.22 -0.13
N GLY A 79 12.60 5.46 0.79
CA GLY A 79 12.46 5.71 2.23
C GLY A 79 13.02 7.07 2.66
N GLN A 80 14.10 7.54 2.02
CA GLN A 80 14.61 8.90 2.25
C GLN A 80 13.60 9.94 1.80
N PHE A 81 13.03 9.76 0.60
CA PHE A 81 12.01 10.66 0.07
C PHE A 81 10.73 10.70 0.93
N THR A 82 10.24 9.55 1.41
CA THR A 82 9.05 9.52 2.27
C THR A 82 9.27 10.20 3.62
N GLU A 83 10.50 10.14 4.14
CA GLU A 83 10.87 10.78 5.42
C GLU A 83 10.89 12.31 5.34
N ILE A 84 11.11 12.91 4.14
CA ILE A 84 11.11 14.38 3.97
C ILE A 84 9.80 14.97 4.51
N GLY A 85 8.66 14.42 4.10
CA GLY A 85 7.34 14.91 4.52
C GLY A 85 7.09 14.80 6.02
N VAL A 86 7.66 13.77 6.65
CA VAL A 86 7.62 13.58 8.11
C VAL A 86 8.44 14.66 8.82
N LEU A 87 9.65 14.92 8.34
CA LEU A 87 10.57 15.87 8.95
C LEU A 87 10.05 17.31 8.83
N THR A 88 9.58 17.71 7.66
CA THR A 88 9.12 19.10 7.43
C THR A 88 7.85 19.45 8.17
N ARG A 89 7.08 18.45 8.64
CA ARG A 89 5.84 18.62 9.41
C ARG A 89 5.95 18.18 10.87
N ARG A 90 7.16 17.88 11.37
CA ARG A 90 7.39 17.38 12.74
C ARG A 90 6.82 18.32 13.80
N ASP A 91 6.94 19.63 13.59
CA ASP A 91 6.47 20.67 14.51
C ASP A 91 5.14 21.32 14.06
N ALA A 92 4.53 20.84 12.97
CA ALA A 92 3.28 21.38 12.46
C ALA A 92 2.13 21.12 13.45
N ASP A 93 1.15 22.03 13.48
CA ASP A 93 -0.06 21.76 14.23
C ASP A 93 -0.90 20.66 13.54
N ARG A 94 -1.68 19.95 14.34
CA ARG A 94 -2.45 18.80 13.87
C ARG A 94 -3.53 19.23 12.88
N ALA A 95 -4.20 20.34 13.19
CA ALA A 95 -5.21 20.93 12.33
C ALA A 95 -4.62 21.32 10.97
N GLY A 96 -3.42 21.89 10.91
CA GLY A 96 -2.74 22.25 9.67
C GLY A 96 -2.37 21.05 8.81
N ILE A 97 -1.93 19.94 9.43
CA ILE A 97 -1.68 18.68 8.68
C ILE A 97 -3.00 18.17 8.06
N VAL A 98 -4.09 18.15 8.83
CA VAL A 98 -5.40 17.71 8.34
C VAL A 98 -5.94 18.64 7.24
N ASP A 99 -5.81 19.95 7.44
CA ASP A 99 -6.24 20.96 6.46
C ASP A 99 -5.43 20.88 5.17
N GLU A 100 -4.14 20.56 5.26
CA GLU A 100 -3.29 20.33 4.10
C GLU A 100 -3.73 19.11 3.29
N ILE A 101 -3.96 17.96 3.94
CA ILE A 101 -4.49 16.76 3.28
C ILE A 101 -5.79 17.11 2.57
N ARG A 102 -6.74 17.72 3.30
CA ARG A 102 -8.06 18.09 2.74
C ARG A 102 -7.92 18.99 1.53
N ARG A 103 -7.12 20.05 1.64
CA ARG A 103 -6.95 21.04 0.57
C ARG A 103 -6.40 20.42 -0.70
N TYR A 104 -5.29 19.69 -0.61
CA TYR A 104 -4.64 19.17 -1.81
C TYR A 104 -5.35 17.96 -2.41
N ALA A 105 -5.90 17.08 -1.57
CA ALA A 105 -6.71 15.98 -2.07
C ALA A 105 -7.98 16.49 -2.76
N SER A 106 -8.64 17.53 -2.24
CA SER A 106 -9.78 18.18 -2.92
C SER A 106 -9.40 18.79 -4.26
N VAL A 107 -8.29 19.54 -4.34
CA VAL A 107 -7.79 20.09 -5.61
C VAL A 107 -7.58 18.97 -6.63
N ARG A 108 -6.88 17.91 -6.21
CA ARG A 108 -6.57 16.79 -7.10
C ARG A 108 -7.81 16.03 -7.53
N HIS A 109 -8.78 15.86 -6.64
CA HIS A 109 -10.04 15.19 -6.96
C HIS A 109 -10.87 16.00 -7.95
N ASP A 110 -10.99 17.32 -7.77
CA ASP A 110 -11.70 18.20 -8.70
C ASP A 110 -11.07 18.19 -10.10
N GLU A 111 -9.73 18.17 -10.19
CA GLU A 111 -9.01 17.98 -11.46
C GLU A 111 -9.37 16.66 -12.14
N LEU A 112 -9.36 15.55 -11.40
CA LEU A 112 -9.64 14.21 -11.94
C LEU A 112 -11.11 14.05 -12.34
N LEU A 113 -12.04 14.74 -11.67
CA LEU A 113 -13.45 14.82 -12.08
C LEU A 113 -13.66 15.67 -13.33
N ALA A 114 -12.86 16.73 -13.50
CA ALA A 114 -12.90 17.56 -14.70
C ALA A 114 -12.37 16.81 -15.93
N GLY A 115 -11.37 15.93 -15.73
CA GLY A 115 -10.87 15.06 -16.78
C GLY A 115 -9.86 14.04 -16.25
N LEU A 116 -10.15 12.76 -16.49
CA LEU A 116 -9.16 11.70 -16.33
C LEU A 116 -8.03 11.85 -17.38
N PRO A 117 -6.82 11.33 -17.11
CA PRO A 117 -5.74 11.33 -18.08
C PRO A 117 -6.14 10.62 -19.39
N ASP A 118 -5.88 11.26 -20.53
CA ASP A 118 -6.18 10.71 -21.85
C ASP A 118 -5.34 9.46 -22.17
N ASP A 119 -4.06 9.49 -21.79
CA ASP A 119 -3.13 8.36 -21.89
C ASP A 119 -2.72 7.88 -20.48
N PRO A 120 -3.27 6.74 -20.01
CA PRO A 120 -2.92 6.17 -18.70
C PRO A 120 -1.44 5.79 -18.56
N GLU A 121 -0.75 5.49 -19.67
CA GLU A 121 0.65 5.04 -19.68
C GLU A 121 1.64 6.21 -19.82
N ALA A 122 1.16 7.41 -20.14
CA ALA A 122 1.99 8.60 -20.14
C ALA A 122 2.56 8.89 -18.74
N PRO A 123 3.77 9.50 -18.66
CA PRO A 123 4.37 9.87 -17.37
C PRO A 123 3.44 10.74 -16.53
N SER A 124 3.34 10.43 -15.23
CA SER A 124 2.61 11.26 -14.27
C SER A 124 3.24 12.66 -14.16
N PRO A 125 2.50 13.68 -13.70
CA PRO A 125 3.06 15.00 -13.44
C PRO A 125 4.12 14.99 -12.33
N GLY A 126 5.02 15.98 -12.37
CA GLY A 126 5.95 16.28 -11.29
C GLY A 126 6.94 15.15 -10.97
N LEU A 127 7.24 15.00 -9.67
CA LEU A 127 8.26 14.07 -9.19
C LEU A 127 7.93 12.60 -9.54
N PHE A 128 6.65 12.21 -9.49
CA PHE A 128 6.23 10.84 -9.80
C PHE A 128 6.57 10.45 -11.25
N GLY A 129 6.37 11.37 -12.21
CA GLY A 129 6.83 11.17 -13.59
C GLY A 129 8.35 11.07 -13.71
N ALA A 130 9.07 11.92 -12.97
CA ALA A 130 10.53 11.93 -12.97
C ALA A 130 11.14 10.60 -12.46
N ILE A 131 10.46 9.91 -11.54
CA ILE A 131 10.82 8.55 -11.08
C ILE A 131 10.20 7.42 -11.91
N GLY A 132 9.64 7.76 -13.08
CA GLY A 132 9.15 6.80 -14.07
C GLY A 132 7.77 6.20 -13.79
N TRP A 133 6.93 6.86 -13.00
CA TRP A 133 5.55 6.42 -12.80
C TRP A 133 4.64 7.00 -13.88
N SER A 134 3.78 6.14 -14.46
CA SER A 134 2.69 6.57 -15.34
C SER A 134 1.50 7.11 -14.54
N HIS A 135 0.54 7.73 -15.22
CA HIS A 135 -0.74 8.12 -14.62
C HIS A 135 -1.47 6.93 -13.98
N ALA A 136 -1.55 5.81 -14.71
CA ALA A 136 -2.17 4.59 -14.22
C ALA A 136 -1.49 4.07 -12.96
N LYS A 137 -0.15 4.05 -12.94
CA LYS A 137 0.60 3.58 -11.78
C LYS A 137 0.38 4.45 -10.54
N LEU A 138 0.38 5.78 -10.70
CA LEU A 138 0.13 6.70 -9.60
C LEU A 138 -1.28 6.54 -9.05
N LEU A 139 -2.30 6.62 -9.92
CA LEU A 139 -3.70 6.48 -9.52
C LEU A 139 -3.98 5.11 -8.89
N ARG A 140 -3.35 4.05 -9.39
CA ARG A 140 -3.44 2.71 -8.81
C ARG A 140 -2.76 2.60 -7.44
N ASN A 141 -1.70 3.35 -7.19
CA ASN A 141 -0.95 3.27 -5.93
C ASN A 141 -1.59 4.09 -4.80
N ARG A 142 -2.15 5.27 -5.09
CA ARG A 142 -2.69 6.17 -4.05
C ARG A 142 -3.73 5.54 -3.11
N PRO A 143 -4.72 4.74 -3.57
CA PRO A 143 -5.68 4.12 -2.65
C PRO A 143 -5.01 3.15 -1.69
N LEU A 144 -3.99 2.40 -2.14
CA LEU A 144 -3.22 1.49 -1.29
C LEU A 144 -2.47 2.24 -0.20
N ASP A 145 -1.79 3.32 -0.58
CA ASP A 145 -0.94 4.09 0.33
C ASP A 145 -1.78 4.74 1.44
N VAL A 146 -2.83 5.46 1.06
CA VAL A 146 -3.71 6.15 2.01
C VAL A 146 -4.44 5.15 2.91
N TRP A 147 -5.00 4.07 2.35
CA TRP A 147 -5.76 3.10 3.14
C TRP A 147 -4.87 2.33 4.13
N LEU A 148 -3.66 1.90 3.72
CA LEU A 148 -2.74 1.23 4.65
C LEU A 148 -2.37 2.15 5.82
N HIS A 149 -2.07 3.41 5.54
CA HIS A 149 -1.71 4.40 6.55
C HIS A 149 -2.86 4.78 7.47
N GLU A 150 -4.09 4.83 6.95
CA GLU A 150 -5.29 4.91 7.79
C GLU A 150 -5.37 3.71 8.76
N GLN A 151 -5.09 2.49 8.31
CA GLN A 151 -5.11 1.30 9.17
C GLN A 151 -3.98 1.29 10.20
N ASP A 152 -2.80 1.80 9.85
CA ASP A 152 -1.69 1.98 10.79
C ASP A 152 -2.10 2.89 11.96
N ILE A 153 -2.80 4.00 11.68
CA ILE A 153 -3.33 4.92 12.71
C ILE A 153 -4.45 4.26 13.51
N ARG A 154 -5.38 3.56 12.87
CA ARG A 154 -6.45 2.84 13.57
C ARG A 154 -5.89 1.86 14.59
N ARG A 155 -4.87 1.09 14.20
CA ARG A 155 -4.22 0.12 15.08
C ARG A 155 -3.50 0.77 16.24
N ALA A 156 -2.69 1.80 15.97
CA ALA A 156 -1.97 2.54 16.99
C ALA A 156 -2.91 3.16 18.04
N THR A 157 -4.12 3.54 17.62
CA THR A 157 -5.12 4.20 18.47
C THR A 157 -6.26 3.29 18.95
N GLY A 158 -6.17 1.97 18.72
CA GLY A 158 -7.15 0.99 19.18
C GLY A 158 -8.54 1.07 18.50
N ARG A 159 -8.62 1.65 17.30
CA ARG A 159 -9.85 1.75 16.51
C ARG A 159 -10.03 0.55 15.57
N PRO A 160 -11.28 0.13 15.26
CA PRO A 160 -11.53 -0.96 14.33
C PRO A 160 -10.99 -0.67 12.93
N ALA A 161 -10.46 -1.70 12.28
CA ALA A 161 -9.99 -1.64 10.91
C ALA A 161 -11.14 -1.55 9.90
N HIS A 162 -10.93 -0.81 8.82
CA HIS A 162 -11.87 -0.64 7.72
C HIS A 162 -11.64 -1.68 6.62
N LEU A 163 -11.90 -2.95 6.94
CA LEU A 163 -11.53 -4.08 6.08
C LEU A 163 -12.45 -4.28 4.87
N ASP A 164 -13.67 -3.74 4.86
CA ASP A 164 -14.68 -3.95 3.82
C ASP A 164 -14.95 -2.71 2.94
N THR A 165 -13.95 -1.82 2.82
CA THR A 165 -14.01 -0.66 1.93
C THR A 165 -13.42 -0.97 0.55
N ALA A 166 -13.69 -0.11 -0.44
CA ALA A 166 -13.06 -0.21 -1.75
C ALA A 166 -11.52 -0.13 -1.66
N GLY A 167 -10.99 0.70 -0.76
CA GLY A 167 -9.56 0.80 -0.48
C GLY A 167 -8.98 -0.51 0.07
N ALA A 168 -9.69 -1.21 0.96
CA ALA A 168 -9.26 -2.49 1.51
C ALA A 168 -9.21 -3.60 0.45
N VAL A 169 -10.26 -3.69 -0.38
CA VAL A 169 -10.33 -4.66 -1.48
C VAL A 169 -9.19 -4.38 -2.48
N HIS A 170 -9.07 -3.15 -2.94
CA HIS A 170 -8.01 -2.73 -3.86
C HIS A 170 -6.60 -3.01 -3.31
N THR A 171 -6.36 -2.69 -2.03
CA THR A 171 -5.06 -2.91 -1.40
C THR A 171 -4.67 -4.39 -1.39
N ALA A 172 -5.58 -5.27 -0.98
CA ALA A 172 -5.33 -6.70 -0.96
C ALA A 172 -5.09 -7.26 -2.38
N GLU A 173 -5.89 -6.84 -3.38
CA GLU A 173 -5.69 -7.24 -4.77
C GLU A 173 -4.34 -6.75 -5.33
N TYR A 174 -3.97 -5.50 -5.05
CA TYR A 174 -2.69 -4.93 -5.43
C TYR A 174 -1.53 -5.75 -4.88
N LEU A 175 -1.59 -6.10 -3.59
CA LEU A 175 -0.54 -6.86 -2.92
C LEU A 175 -0.49 -8.31 -3.43
N LEU A 176 -1.63 -8.93 -3.76
CA LEU A 176 -1.69 -10.28 -4.35
C LEU A 176 -0.88 -10.41 -5.65
N GLU A 177 -0.80 -9.36 -6.46
CA GLU A 177 0.01 -9.39 -7.68
C GLU A 177 1.51 -9.58 -7.43
N GLY A 178 1.98 -9.26 -6.22
CA GLY A 178 3.38 -9.43 -5.81
C GLY A 178 3.78 -10.89 -5.54
N ILE A 179 2.84 -11.82 -5.41
CA ILE A 179 3.13 -13.22 -5.02
C ILE A 179 4.06 -13.92 -6.01
N GLY A 180 3.87 -13.71 -7.32
CA GLY A 180 4.78 -14.28 -8.32
C GLY A 180 6.22 -13.80 -8.15
N PHE A 181 6.41 -12.52 -7.82
CA PHE A 181 7.73 -11.96 -7.50
C PHE A 181 8.30 -12.57 -6.22
N VAL A 182 7.50 -12.71 -5.16
CA VAL A 182 7.94 -13.35 -3.90
C VAL A 182 8.42 -14.78 -4.16
N LEU A 183 7.60 -15.58 -4.85
CA LEU A 183 7.91 -16.98 -5.15
C LEU A 183 9.20 -17.14 -5.95
N ALA A 184 9.39 -16.34 -7.00
CA ALA A 184 10.52 -16.50 -7.90
C ALA A 184 11.80 -15.79 -7.44
N LYS A 185 11.69 -14.62 -6.78
CA LYS A 185 12.85 -13.76 -6.47
C LYS A 185 13.24 -13.77 -5.01
N LYS A 186 12.29 -13.79 -4.08
CA LYS A 186 12.61 -13.79 -2.65
C LYS A 186 12.84 -15.20 -2.13
N VAL A 187 11.98 -16.14 -2.55
CA VAL A 187 12.11 -17.56 -2.21
C VAL A 187 13.09 -18.26 -3.13
N GLY A 188 13.10 -17.92 -4.43
CA GLY A 188 13.98 -18.57 -5.41
C GLY A 188 13.51 -19.98 -5.80
N ALA A 189 12.18 -20.19 -5.80
CA ALA A 189 11.59 -21.48 -6.14
C ALA A 189 11.94 -21.94 -7.57
N ALA A 190 12.04 -23.25 -7.76
CA ALA A 190 12.39 -23.85 -9.04
C ALA A 190 11.28 -23.67 -10.09
N PRO A 191 11.61 -23.66 -11.41
CA PRO A 191 10.61 -23.71 -12.47
C PRO A 191 9.57 -24.82 -12.27
N GLY A 192 8.31 -24.53 -12.53
CA GLY A 192 7.19 -25.44 -12.31
C GLY A 192 6.60 -25.40 -10.91
N THR A 193 7.25 -24.75 -9.93
CA THR A 193 6.67 -24.55 -8.59
C THR A 193 5.43 -23.67 -8.69
N THR A 194 4.34 -24.07 -8.03
CA THR A 194 3.07 -23.34 -8.02
C THR A 194 2.64 -22.96 -6.61
N VAL A 195 2.03 -21.79 -6.47
CA VAL A 195 1.37 -21.34 -5.23
C VAL A 195 -0.05 -20.89 -5.55
N VAL A 196 -1.00 -21.32 -4.74
CA VAL A 196 -2.36 -20.74 -4.71
C VAL A 196 -2.50 -19.94 -3.43
N VAL A 197 -3.04 -18.72 -3.54
CA VAL A 197 -3.33 -17.86 -2.39
C VAL A 197 -4.82 -17.59 -2.33
N GLU A 198 -5.41 -17.89 -1.18
CA GLU A 198 -6.81 -17.70 -0.84
C GLU A 198 -6.90 -16.66 0.27
N VAL A 199 -7.33 -15.45 -0.08
CA VAL A 199 -7.58 -14.38 0.89
C VAL A 199 -9.08 -14.22 1.04
N GLU A 200 -9.58 -14.21 2.28
CA GLU A 200 -11.01 -14.05 2.54
C GLU A 200 -11.59 -12.79 1.85
N GLY A 201 -12.74 -12.98 1.19
CA GLY A 201 -13.41 -11.93 0.41
C GLY A 201 -12.73 -11.58 -0.92
N HIS A 202 -11.82 -12.43 -1.41
CA HIS A 202 -11.18 -12.31 -2.72
C HIS A 202 -11.27 -13.62 -3.50
N ALA A 203 -11.22 -13.55 -4.82
CA ALA A 203 -11.09 -14.75 -5.65
C ALA A 203 -9.70 -15.38 -5.46
N PRO A 204 -9.58 -16.72 -5.33
CA PRO A 204 -8.28 -17.37 -5.24
C PRO A 204 -7.39 -17.05 -6.44
N ARG A 205 -6.08 -16.89 -6.20
CA ARG A 205 -5.10 -16.56 -7.24
C ARG A 205 -3.98 -17.58 -7.27
N GLY A 206 -3.72 -18.14 -8.45
CA GLY A 206 -2.60 -19.06 -8.69
C GLY A 206 -1.41 -18.33 -9.31
N PHE A 207 -0.19 -18.76 -8.95
CA PHE A 207 1.06 -18.28 -9.55
C PHE A 207 1.99 -19.45 -9.78
N ALA A 208 2.87 -19.33 -10.78
CA ALA A 208 3.89 -20.33 -11.09
C ALA A 208 5.22 -19.68 -11.45
N VAL A 209 6.33 -20.37 -11.18
CA VAL A 209 7.65 -20.03 -11.72
C VAL A 209 7.78 -20.64 -13.12
N SER A 210 7.91 -19.77 -14.13
CA SER A 210 8.18 -20.16 -15.52
C SER A 210 9.56 -20.80 -15.71
N GLU A 211 9.78 -21.46 -16.85
CA GLU A 211 11.09 -22.02 -17.24
C GLU A 211 12.22 -20.99 -17.19
N GLY A 212 11.92 -19.72 -17.49
CA GLY A 212 12.87 -18.60 -17.40
C GLY A 212 13.12 -18.07 -15.98
N GLY A 213 12.60 -18.74 -14.94
CA GLY A 213 12.79 -18.34 -13.54
C GLY A 213 12.03 -17.07 -13.14
N LYS A 214 10.97 -16.72 -13.87
CA LYS A 214 10.06 -15.61 -13.52
C LYS A 214 8.76 -16.15 -12.96
N GLY A 215 8.31 -15.60 -11.83
CA GLY A 215 6.99 -15.89 -11.31
C GLY A 215 5.92 -15.07 -12.02
N ALA A 216 4.82 -15.71 -12.36
CA ALA A 216 3.70 -15.09 -13.09
C ALA A 216 2.36 -15.64 -12.59
N PRO A 217 1.27 -14.86 -12.69
CA PRO A 217 -0.06 -15.37 -12.41
C PRO A 217 -0.45 -16.47 -13.40
N LEU A 218 -1.20 -17.46 -12.91
CA LEU A 218 -1.81 -18.50 -13.73
C LEU A 218 -3.21 -18.06 -14.19
N PRO A 219 -3.62 -18.39 -15.43
CA PRO A 219 -4.96 -18.08 -15.93
C PRO A 219 -6.05 -18.92 -15.24
N GLU A 220 -5.69 -20.12 -14.79
CA GLU A 220 -6.56 -21.05 -14.08
C GLU A 220 -5.82 -21.62 -12.86
N LEU A 221 -6.55 -21.98 -11.81
CA LEU A 221 -5.96 -22.60 -10.63
C LEU A 221 -5.47 -24.02 -10.98
N PRO A 222 -4.25 -24.41 -10.57
CA PRO A 222 -3.78 -25.78 -10.75
C PRO A 222 -4.64 -26.72 -9.88
N SER A 223 -4.93 -27.92 -10.40
CA SER A 223 -5.66 -28.94 -9.64
C SER A 223 -4.84 -29.54 -8.49
N ASP A 224 -3.52 -29.45 -8.57
CA ASP A 224 -2.55 -29.94 -7.59
C ASP A 224 -1.44 -28.90 -7.41
N PRO A 225 -1.71 -27.81 -6.66
CA PRO A 225 -0.69 -26.80 -6.37
C PRO A 225 0.43 -27.37 -5.49
N THR A 226 1.66 -26.87 -5.65
CA THR A 226 2.76 -27.24 -4.75
C THR A 226 2.47 -26.80 -3.32
N VAL A 227 1.88 -25.61 -3.16
CA VAL A 227 1.41 -25.12 -1.86
C VAL A 227 0.19 -24.21 -2.03
N THR A 228 -0.73 -24.29 -1.09
CA THR A 228 -1.85 -23.34 -0.93
C THR A 228 -1.69 -22.57 0.39
N LEU A 229 -1.87 -21.26 0.31
CA LEU A 229 -1.89 -20.35 1.46
C LEU A 229 -3.30 -19.80 1.65
N THR A 230 -3.91 -20.03 2.81
CA THR A 230 -5.24 -19.51 3.15
C THR A 230 -5.15 -18.57 4.35
N THR A 231 -5.74 -17.37 4.24
CA THR A 231 -5.67 -16.33 5.28
C THR A 231 -6.86 -15.36 5.21
N ASP A 232 -7.14 -14.68 6.32
CA ASP A 232 -8.01 -13.51 6.32
C ASP A 232 -7.32 -12.28 5.66
N ARG A 233 -8.12 -11.28 5.28
CA ARG A 233 -7.65 -10.06 4.61
C ARG A 233 -6.71 -9.23 5.46
N GLU A 234 -6.99 -9.07 6.75
CA GLU A 234 -6.18 -8.24 7.65
C GLU A 234 -4.78 -8.83 7.83
N THR A 235 -4.71 -10.12 8.14
CA THR A 235 -3.46 -10.87 8.25
C THR A 235 -2.66 -10.75 6.96
N TYR A 236 -3.31 -10.90 5.79
CA TYR A 236 -2.63 -10.79 4.51
C TYR A 236 -2.02 -9.41 4.27
N VAL A 237 -2.79 -8.33 4.43
CA VAL A 237 -2.29 -6.98 4.17
C VAL A 237 -1.21 -6.55 5.18
N LEU A 238 -1.28 -7.03 6.43
CA LEU A 238 -0.25 -6.77 7.44
C LEU A 238 1.08 -7.43 7.05
N LEU A 239 1.05 -8.71 6.67
CA LEU A 239 2.24 -9.45 6.26
C LEU A 239 2.83 -8.89 4.96
N ALA A 240 1.98 -8.67 3.95
CA ALA A 240 2.40 -8.15 2.66
C ALA A 240 2.83 -6.67 2.72
N GLY A 241 2.28 -5.90 3.65
CA GLY A 241 2.68 -4.53 3.97
C GLY A 241 3.84 -4.43 4.96
N GLY A 242 4.39 -5.54 5.45
CA GLY A 242 5.54 -5.53 6.37
C GLY A 242 5.28 -4.92 7.74
N ARG A 243 4.01 -4.88 8.20
CA ARG A 243 3.65 -4.34 9.52
C ARG A 243 4.01 -5.33 10.63
N ALA A 244 4.56 -4.82 11.74
CA ALA A 244 5.02 -5.64 12.86
C ALA A 244 3.92 -6.50 13.51
N SER A 245 2.66 -6.05 13.43
CA SER A 245 1.50 -6.81 13.94
C SER A 245 1.05 -7.95 13.02
N GLY A 246 1.65 -8.13 11.83
CA GLY A 246 1.38 -9.26 10.96
C GLY A 246 1.84 -10.57 11.60
N ASP A 247 0.93 -11.53 11.76
CA ASP A 247 1.20 -12.82 12.38
C ASP A 247 1.25 -13.95 11.33
N PRO A 248 2.45 -14.45 10.96
CA PRO A 248 2.60 -15.58 10.05
C PRO A 248 1.83 -16.83 10.47
N ALA A 249 1.61 -17.04 11.77
CA ALA A 249 0.94 -18.23 12.28
C ALA A 249 -0.55 -18.29 11.95
N LYS A 250 -1.15 -17.18 11.53
CA LYS A 250 -2.54 -17.10 11.05
C LYS A 250 -2.71 -17.54 9.60
N VAL A 251 -1.62 -17.75 8.86
CA VAL A 251 -1.67 -18.28 7.49
C VAL A 251 -1.69 -19.80 7.55
N LYS A 252 -2.78 -20.40 7.06
CA LYS A 252 -2.85 -21.85 6.87
C LYS A 252 -2.05 -22.25 5.64
N ILE A 253 -1.22 -23.27 5.78
CA ILE A 253 -0.38 -23.81 4.71
C ILE A 253 -0.80 -25.27 4.45
N ASP A 254 -1.22 -25.56 3.22
CA ASP A 254 -1.51 -26.92 2.75
C ASP A 254 -0.58 -27.28 1.58
N GLY A 255 -0.01 -28.49 1.56
CA GLY A 255 0.98 -28.92 0.57
C GLY A 255 2.41 -28.89 1.13
N ASP A 256 3.35 -28.30 0.39
CA ASP A 256 4.75 -28.14 0.83
C ASP A 256 4.87 -27.09 1.94
N ALA A 257 5.03 -27.55 3.18
CA ALA A 257 5.10 -26.72 4.37
C ALA A 257 6.34 -25.81 4.41
N ASP A 258 7.50 -26.30 3.92
CA ASP A 258 8.74 -25.54 3.93
C ASP A 258 8.68 -24.39 2.91
N LEU A 259 8.16 -24.68 1.71
CA LEU A 259 7.90 -23.66 0.71
C LEU A 259 6.89 -22.62 1.21
N GLY A 260 5.78 -23.07 1.79
CA GLY A 260 4.75 -22.16 2.33
C GLY A 260 5.31 -21.22 3.39
N ALA A 261 6.10 -21.76 4.34
CA ALA A 261 6.74 -20.95 5.38
C ALA A 261 7.72 -19.93 4.79
N GLN A 262 8.49 -20.31 3.76
CA GLN A 262 9.39 -19.38 3.05
C GLN A 262 8.64 -18.28 2.32
N VAL A 263 7.51 -18.59 1.67
CA VAL A 263 6.67 -17.58 1.01
C VAL A 263 6.13 -16.59 2.04
N VAL A 264 5.52 -17.09 3.13
CA VAL A 264 4.94 -16.25 4.19
C VAL A 264 6.00 -15.33 4.82
N ALA A 265 7.19 -15.86 5.13
CA ALA A 265 8.29 -15.08 5.71
C ALA A 265 8.82 -13.97 4.78
N ASN A 266 8.54 -14.05 3.47
CA ASN A 266 9.00 -13.11 2.45
C ASN A 266 7.88 -12.24 1.86
N LEU A 267 6.66 -12.28 2.43
CA LEU A 267 5.48 -11.59 1.88
C LEU A 267 5.61 -10.07 1.83
N ASN A 268 6.39 -9.45 2.70
CA ASN A 268 6.55 -7.99 2.71
C ASN A 268 7.02 -7.50 1.33
N ILE A 269 6.18 -6.80 0.59
CA ILE A 269 6.45 -6.29 -0.77
C ILE A 269 6.31 -4.76 -0.87
N THR A 270 6.02 -4.09 0.24
CA THR A 270 6.07 -2.65 0.34
C THR A 270 7.46 -2.18 0.80
N PRO A 271 7.88 -0.95 0.45
CA PRO A 271 9.14 -0.38 0.91
C PRO A 271 9.25 -0.26 2.44
#